data_AF-A0A3S2TQL1-F1
#
_entry.id   AF-A0A3S2TQL1-F1
#
_cell.length_a   1.000
_cell.length_b   1.000
_cell.length_c   1.000
_cell.angle_alpha   90.00
_cell.angle_beta   90.00
_cell.angle_gamma   90.00
#
_symmetry.space_group_name_H-M   'P 1'
#
loop_
_entity.id
_entity.type
_entity.pdbx_description
1 polymer ?
#
loop_
_entity_poly.entity_id
_entity_poly.type
_entity_poly.pdbx_seq_one_letter_code
_entity_poly.pdbx_strand_id
1 'polypeptide(L)' 'MSKKNLDIRKAIKESGLPHWLIAEHIGITDSTFSKWLRKELSDETKERIFGIIQRLESEAQKNN' A
#
# COMPACT_ATOMS: atom_id res chain seq x y z
N MET A 1 5.54 -2.76 -20.53
CA MET A 1 4.39 -2.58 -19.62
C MET A 1 4.79 -1.58 -18.54
N SER A 2 4.39 -0.31 -18.68
CA SER A 2 4.74 0.77 -17.73
C SER A 2 4.07 0.49 -16.37
N LYS A 3 4.83 -0.07 -15.41
CA LYS A 3 4.33 -0.36 -14.06
C LYS A 3 4.25 0.95 -13.28
N LYS A 4 3.11 1.64 -13.38
CA LYS A 4 2.80 2.78 -12.52
C LYS A 4 2.72 2.33 -11.06
N ASN A 5 3.12 3.21 -10.13
CA ASN A 5 3.12 2.97 -8.68
C ASN A 5 4.04 1.82 -8.22
N LEU A 6 5.19 1.70 -8.87
CA LEU A 6 6.23 0.74 -8.51
C LEU A 6 6.75 0.95 -7.08
N ASP A 7 6.80 2.20 -6.62
CA ASP A 7 7.32 2.57 -5.31
C ASP A 7 6.42 2.04 -4.19
N ILE A 8 5.10 2.16 -4.34
CA ILE A 8 4.12 1.57 -3.42
C ILE A 8 4.30 0.05 -3.39
N ARG A 9 4.39 -0.60 -4.56
CA ARG A 9 4.59 -2.06 -4.63
C ARG A 9 5.88 -2.50 -3.96
N LYS A 10 6.95 -1.71 -4.07
CA LYS A 10 8.23 -1.97 -3.39
C LYS A 10 8.07 -1.84 -1.88
N ALA A 11 7.52 -0.73 -1.39
CA ALA A 11 7.31 -0.51 0.05
C ALA A 11 6.46 -1.61 0.70
N ILE A 12 5.40 -2.07 0.02
CA ILE A 12 4.58 -3.20 0.49
C ILE A 12 5.40 -4.49 0.55
N LYS A 13 6.25 -4.73 -0.45
CA LYS A 13 7.09 -5.93 -0.50
C LYS A 13 8.21 -5.89 0.55
N GLU A 14 8.80 -4.72 0.79
CA GLU A 14 9.87 -4.51 1.77
C GLU A 14 9.33 -4.63 3.20
N SER A 15 8.17 -4.05 3.47
CA SER A 15 7.48 -4.20 4.76
C SER A 15 6.94 -5.62 5.00
N GLY A 16 6.89 -6.47 3.98
CA GLY A 16 6.33 -7.81 4.07
C GLY A 16 4.82 -7.85 4.29
N LEU A 17 4.14 -6.71 4.14
CA LEU A 17 2.71 -6.58 4.41
C LEU A 17 1.88 -7.09 3.21
N PRO A 18 0.75 -7.75 3.45
CA PRO A 18 -0.14 -8.13 2.37
C PRO A 18 -1.00 -6.95 1.89
N HIS A 19 -1.34 -6.94 0.59
CA HIS A 19 -2.08 -5.84 -0.03
C HIS A 19 -3.48 -5.65 0.59
N TRP A 20 -4.12 -6.74 1.01
CA TRP A 20 -5.44 -6.70 1.64
C TRP A 20 -5.43 -5.96 2.97
N LEU A 21 -4.35 -6.01 3.74
CA LEU A 21 -4.26 -5.35 5.05
C LEU A 21 -4.22 -3.83 4.92
N ILE A 22 -3.50 -3.34 3.91
CA ILE A 22 -3.44 -1.92 3.58
C ILE A 22 -4.80 -1.46 3.04
N ALA A 23 -5.43 -2.27 2.19
CA ALA A 23 -6.77 -2.00 1.69
C ALA A 23 -7.79 -1.89 2.85
N GLU A 24 -7.72 -2.79 3.82
CA GLU A 24 -8.57 -2.80 5.01
C GLU A 24 -8.37 -1.54 5.88
N HIS A 25 -7.13 -1.11 6.09
CA HIS A 25 -6.81 0.13 6.80
C HIS A 25 -7.28 1.40 6.09
N ILE A 26 -7.32 1.37 4.76
CA ILE A 26 -7.86 2.47 3.94
C ILE A 26 -9.41 2.42 3.93
N GLY A 27 -10.02 1.29 4.29
CA GLY A 27 -11.47 1.07 4.20
C GLY A 27 -11.93 0.71 2.79
N ILE A 28 -11.05 0.12 1.97
CA ILE A 28 -11.37 -0.32 0.60
C ILE A 28 -11.13 -1.82 0.44
N THR A 29 -11.67 -2.38 -0.64
CA THR A 29 -11.44 -3.78 -1.00
C THR A 29 -10.12 -3.95 -1.75
N ASP A 30 -9.48 -5.12 -1.63
CA ASP A 30 -8.27 -5.49 -2.38
C ASP A 30 -8.45 -5.29 -3.90
N SER A 31 -9.65 -5.62 -4.41
CA SER A 31 -10.01 -5.39 -5.82
C SER A 31 -9.92 -3.92 -6.24
N THR A 32 -10.29 -3.00 -5.35
CA THR A 32 -10.19 -1.55 -5.56
C THR A 32 -8.75 -1.10 -5.49
N PHE A 33 -8.00 -1.60 -4.50
CA PHE A 33 -6.58 -1.31 -4.34
C PHE A 33 -5.76 -1.77 -5.57
N SER A 34 -6.02 -2.97 -6.08
CA SER A 34 -5.41 -3.49 -7.30
C SER A 34 -5.77 -2.69 -8.56
N LYS A 35 -6.95 -2.06 -8.60
CA LYS A 35 -7.33 -1.12 -9.68
C LYS A 35 -6.60 0.21 -9.55
N TRP A 36 -6.42 0.70 -8.33
CA TRP A 36 -5.66 1.91 -8.01
C TRP A 36 -4.20 1.80 -8.40
N LEU A 37 -3.54 0.68 -8.07
CA LEU A 37 -2.16 0.42 -8.46
C LEU A 37 -1.95 0.37 -9.98
N ARG A 38 -2.99 0.13 -10.77
CA ARG A 38 -2.95 0.14 -12.24
C ARG A 38 -3.30 1.49 -12.86
N LYS A 39 -3.85 2.44 -12.09
CA LYS A 39 -4.20 3.79 -12.53
C LYS A 39 -3.15 4.79 -12.02
N GLU A 40 -3.17 5.99 -12.59
CA GLU A 40 -2.37 7.09 -12.06
C GLU A 40 -3.02 7.58 -10.78
N LEU A 41 -2.32 7.37 -9.65
CA LEU A 41 -2.75 7.85 -8.34
C LEU A 41 -2.28 9.28 -8.17
N SER A 42 -3.14 10.14 -7.63
CA SER A 42 -2.74 11.46 -7.15
C SER A 42 -1.72 11.30 -6.02
N ASP A 43 -0.78 12.24 -5.91
CA ASP A 43 0.29 12.17 -4.93
C ASP A 43 -0.26 12.15 -3.49
N GLU A 44 -1.35 12.86 -3.21
CA GLU A 44 -2.08 12.80 -1.94
C GLU A 44 -2.51 11.37 -1.57
N THR A 45 -3.01 10.62 -2.56
CA THR A 45 -3.43 9.23 -2.34
C THR A 45 -2.22 8.33 -2.11
N LYS A 46 -1.10 8.58 -2.81
CA LYS A 46 0.14 7.82 -2.58
C LYS A 46 0.67 8.08 -1.18
N GLU A 47 0.76 9.33 -0.73
CA GLU A 47 1.21 9.69 0.62
C GLU A 47 0.37 9.02 1.69
N ARG A 48 -0.95 9.00 1.52
CA ARG A 48 -1.85 8.31 2.45
C ARG A 48 -1.58 6.80 2.51
N ILE A 49 -1.33 6.16 1.38
CA ILE A 49 -0.95 4.73 1.32
C ILE A 49 0.40 4.50 2.01
N PHE A 50 1.40 5.33 1.72
CA PHE A 50 2.72 5.24 2.34
C PHE A 50 2.67 5.40 3.86
N GLY A 51 1.89 6.36 4.38
CA GLY A 51 1.73 6.54 5.82
C GLY A 51 1.10 5.32 6.50
N ILE A 52 0.14 4.67 5.85
CA ILE A 52 -0.46 3.42 6.35
C ILE A 52 0.55 2.27 6.32
N ILE A 53 1.33 2.14 5.23
CA ILE A 53 2.37 1.12 5.12
C ILE A 53 3.41 1.29 6.24
N GLN A 54 3.94 2.49 6.46
CA GLN A 54 4.92 2.75 7.53
C GLN A 54 4.35 2.44 8.93
N ARG A 55 3.09 2.78 9.15
CA ARG A 55 2.41 2.50 10.42
C ARG A 55 2.27 1.00 10.64
N LEU A 56 1.76 0.29 9.64
CA LEU A 56 1.59 -1.16 9.66
C LEU A 56 2.91 -1.90 9.78
N GLU A 57 3.96 -1.41 9.10
CA GLU A 57 5.32 -1.96 9.18
C GLU A 57 5.86 -1.82 10.60
N SER A 58 5.70 -0.65 11.21
CA SER A 58 6.10 -0.42 12.61
C SER A 58 5.31 -1.27 13.59
N GLU A 59 4.02 -1.49 13.34
CA GLU A 59 3.16 -2.37 14.15
C GLU A 59 3.55 -3.85 13.99
N ALA A 60 3.83 -4.31 12.76
CA ALA A 60 4.28 -5.66 12.47
C ALA A 60 5.67 -5.95 13.06
N GLN A 61 6.59 -4.98 13.00
CA GLN A 61 7.93 -5.08 13.60
C GLN A 61 7.88 -5.17 15.13
N LYS A 62 6.90 -4.50 15.78
CA LYS A 62 6.73 -4.55 17.24
C LYS A 62 6.14 -5.87 17.74
N ASN A 63 5.52 -6.65 16.87
CA ASN A 63 4.86 -7.90 17.23
C ASN A 63 5.74 -9.14 16.94
N ASN A 64 7.05 -8.97 16.82
CA ASN A 64 8.05 -10.02 16.54
C ASN A 64 9.22 -9.87 17.49
#